data_AF-A0A528DZI6-F1
#
_entry.id   AF-A0A528DZI6-F1
#
_cell.length_a   1.000
_cell.length_b   1.000
_cell.length_c   1.000
_cell.angle_alpha   90.00
_cell.angle_beta   90.00
_cell.angle_gamma   90.00
#
_symmetry.space_group_name_H-M   'P 1'
#
loop_
_entity.id
_entity.type
_entity.pdbx_description
1 polymer ?
#
loop_
_entity_poly.entity_id
_entity_poly.type
_entity_poly.pdbx_seq_one_letter_code
_entity_poly.pdbx_strand_id
1 'polypeptide(L)'
;MKAEPVLRRSPDAQLTAMRRQWPDFEGRRLGDGTLVWQGPLRPKAQLYTIFICWHPVTMSLPYVIVDDPPLRPRPGGAFAEIPHLIFYAEKPEQSGLCLFDPEGREWSPADLIAETTVLWTAEWLTYYELWHMTGEWLAPGVGYESVARMMRADAKAVKAVLDDVH
;
A
#
# COMPACT_ATOMS: atom_id res chain seq x y z
N MET A 1 -23.06 -25.10 -0.77
CA MET A 1 -21.60 -25.31 -0.83
C MET A 1 -21.00 -24.56 0.35
N LYS A 2 -20.31 -25.24 1.27
CA LYS A 2 -19.61 -24.54 2.37
C LYS A 2 -18.34 -23.92 1.76
N ALA A 3 -18.16 -22.61 1.92
CA ALA A 3 -16.92 -21.95 1.51
C ALA A 3 -15.75 -22.59 2.26
N GLU A 4 -14.69 -22.95 1.53
CA GLU A 4 -13.43 -23.38 2.15
C GLU A 4 -12.88 -22.25 3.02
N PRO A 5 -12.31 -22.56 4.19
CA PRO A 5 -11.73 -21.54 5.05
C PRO A 5 -10.59 -20.85 4.31
N VAL A 6 -10.69 -19.52 4.16
CA VAL A 6 -9.59 -18.71 3.62
C VAL A 6 -8.38 -18.89 4.53
N LEU A 7 -7.31 -19.46 3.99
CA LEU A 7 -6.04 -19.59 4.71
C LEU A 7 -5.52 -18.17 5.01
N ARG A 8 -5.21 -17.88 6.28
CA ARG A 8 -4.69 -16.57 6.70
C ARG A 8 -3.50 -16.74 7.62
N ARG A 9 -2.47 -15.91 7.44
CA ARG A 9 -1.43 -15.75 8.47
C ARG A 9 -2.03 -15.05 9.68
N SER A 10 -1.64 -15.49 10.86
CA SER A 10 -2.08 -14.82 12.09
C SER A 10 -1.50 -13.42 12.17
N PRO A 11 -2.16 -12.49 12.90
CA PRO A 11 -1.61 -11.17 13.18
C PRO A 11 -0.18 -11.22 13.74
N ASP A 12 0.08 -12.15 14.66
CA ASP A 12 1.40 -12.30 15.28
C ASP A 12 2.45 -12.78 14.27
N ALA A 13 2.07 -13.63 13.31
CA ALA A 13 2.95 -14.06 12.23
C ALA A 13 3.31 -12.88 11.31
N GLN A 14 2.34 -12.02 10.95
CA GLN A 14 2.60 -10.81 10.16
C GLN A 14 3.55 -9.85 10.90
N LEU A 15 3.27 -9.56 12.18
CA LEU A 15 4.11 -8.68 13.00
C LEU A 15 5.53 -9.23 13.19
N THR A 16 5.67 -10.55 13.38
CA THR A 16 6.96 -11.21 13.55
C THR A 16 7.77 -11.23 12.26
N ALA A 17 7.12 -11.50 11.13
CA ALA A 17 7.76 -11.46 9.82
C ALA A 17 8.28 -10.06 9.49
N MET A 18 7.48 -9.02 9.74
CA MET A 18 7.90 -7.63 9.52
C MET A 18 9.12 -7.30 10.37
N ARG A 19 9.08 -7.53 11.69
CA ARG A 19 10.22 -7.27 12.60
C ARG A 19 11.50 -8.02 12.19
N ARG A 20 11.38 -9.21 11.60
CA ARG A 20 12.52 -10.00 11.15
C ARG A 20 13.18 -9.45 9.89
N GLN A 21 12.39 -8.98 8.93
CA GLN A 21 12.86 -8.62 7.59
C GLN A 21 13.09 -7.12 7.44
N TRP A 22 12.26 -6.33 8.11
CA TRP A 22 12.22 -4.87 8.06
C TRP A 22 12.26 -4.34 9.50
N PRO A 23 13.41 -4.43 10.19
CA PRO A 23 13.52 -4.07 11.60
C PRO A 23 13.21 -2.60 11.88
N ASP A 24 13.38 -1.73 10.88
CA ASP A 24 13.06 -0.29 10.95
C ASP A 24 11.57 0.02 10.67
N PHE A 25 10.75 -1.00 10.37
CA PHE A 25 9.30 -0.85 10.30
C PHE A 25 8.67 -1.12 11.67
N GLU A 26 8.22 -0.06 12.34
CA GLU A 26 7.51 -0.13 13.60
C GLU A 26 6.10 -0.67 13.37
N GLY A 27 5.83 -1.88 13.88
CA GLY A 27 4.54 -2.56 13.71
C GLY A 27 3.75 -2.64 15.01
N ARG A 28 2.45 -2.31 14.96
CA ARG A 28 1.53 -2.49 16.09
C ARG A 28 0.16 -3.00 15.65
N ARG A 29 -0.56 -3.59 16.60
CA ARG A 29 -1.96 -3.99 16.45
C ARG A 29 -2.84 -3.01 17.23
N LEU A 30 -3.81 -2.42 16.55
CA LEU A 30 -4.81 -1.52 17.13
C LEU A 30 -5.88 -2.32 17.88
N GLY A 31 -6.69 -1.63 18.70
CA GLY A 31 -7.71 -2.27 19.55
C GLY A 31 -8.81 -3.00 18.76
N ASP A 32 -9.10 -2.55 17.54
CA ASP A 32 -10.05 -3.19 16.63
C ASP A 32 -9.46 -4.43 15.90
N GLY A 33 -8.16 -4.68 16.05
CA GLY A 33 -7.44 -5.76 15.41
C GLY A 33 -6.67 -5.36 14.15
N THR A 34 -6.74 -4.09 13.72
CA THR A 34 -6.02 -3.59 12.56
C THR A 34 -4.52 -3.62 12.80
N LEU A 35 -3.76 -4.08 11.81
CA LEU A 35 -2.31 -4.05 11.85
C LEU A 35 -1.84 -2.81 11.10
N VAL A 36 -0.94 -2.07 11.72
CA VAL A 36 -0.32 -0.91 11.12
C VAL A 36 1.19 -1.02 11.23
N TRP A 37 1.88 -0.55 10.19
CA TRP A 37 3.32 -0.42 10.17
C TRP A 37 3.71 0.95 9.63
N GLN A 38 4.78 1.52 10.18
CA GLN A 38 5.42 2.71 9.63
C GLN A 38 6.93 2.47 9.57
N GLY A 39 7.56 2.77 8.43
CA GLY A 39 9.00 2.59 8.32
C GLY A 39 9.60 3.15 7.04
N PRO A 40 10.93 3.23 6.97
CA PRO A 40 11.64 3.82 5.85
C PRO A 40 11.83 2.83 4.68
N LEU A 41 11.68 3.32 3.44
CA LEU A 41 12.16 2.66 2.23
C LEU A 41 12.98 3.61 1.37
N ARG A 42 14.17 3.17 0.94
CA ARG A 42 14.98 3.85 -0.08
C ARG A 42 15.15 2.93 -1.29
N PRO A 43 14.22 2.97 -2.27
CA PRO A 43 14.23 2.06 -3.41
C PRO A 43 15.39 2.34 -4.37
N LYS A 44 15.63 3.61 -4.72
CA LYS A 44 16.81 4.05 -5.48
C LYS A 44 17.40 5.32 -4.87
N ALA A 45 16.85 6.51 -5.17
CA ALA A 45 17.48 7.78 -4.84
C ALA A 45 16.88 8.43 -3.58
N GLN A 46 15.55 8.38 -3.41
CA GLN A 46 14.85 9.10 -2.36
C GLN A 46 14.52 8.16 -1.18
N LEU A 47 14.65 8.68 0.04
CA LEU A 47 14.13 8.00 1.23
C LEU A 47 12.66 8.38 1.40
N TYR A 48 11.79 7.39 1.60
CA TYR A 48 10.39 7.57 1.89
C TYR A 48 10.02 6.92 3.23
N THR A 49 9.16 7.58 3.99
CA THR A 49 8.43 7.00 5.10
C THR A 49 7.14 6.41 4.55
N ILE A 50 6.94 5.11 4.81
CA ILE A 50 5.80 4.34 4.31
C ILE A 50 4.91 3.96 5.46
N PHE A 51 3.62 4.21 5.30
CA PHE A 51 2.58 3.74 6.19
C PHE A 51 1.81 2.60 5.54
N ILE A 52 1.63 1.50 6.26
CA ILE A 52 0.87 0.34 5.82
C ILE A 52 -0.22 0.07 6.84
N CYS A 53 -1.47 -0.09 6.43
CA CYS A 53 -2.53 -0.61 7.28
C CYS A 53 -3.28 -1.77 6.64
N TRP A 54 -3.59 -2.78 7.44
CA TRP A 54 -4.36 -3.93 7.00
C TRP A 54 -5.16 -4.54 8.15
N HIS A 55 -6.47 -4.71 7.95
CA HIS A 55 -7.33 -5.44 8.87
C HIS A 55 -7.62 -6.86 8.33
N PRO A 56 -7.20 -7.93 9.02
CA PRO A 56 -7.26 -9.31 8.50
C PRO A 56 -8.64 -9.86 8.11
N VAL A 57 -9.72 -9.22 8.59
CA VAL A 57 -11.09 -9.68 8.38
C VAL A 57 -11.88 -8.77 7.44
N THR A 58 -11.61 -7.47 7.46
CA THR A 58 -12.44 -6.47 6.74
C THR A 58 -11.77 -5.89 5.53
N MET A 59 -10.44 -6.07 5.37
CA MET A 59 -9.69 -5.59 4.22
C MET A 59 -9.26 -6.73 3.33
N SER A 60 -9.52 -6.56 2.03
CA SER A 60 -9.12 -7.54 1.01
C SER A 60 -7.62 -7.48 0.70
N LEU A 61 -7.03 -6.28 0.77
CA LEU A 61 -5.63 -5.97 0.48
C LEU A 61 -5.09 -4.98 1.51
N PRO A 62 -3.78 -4.97 1.78
CA PRO A 62 -3.13 -3.90 2.53
C PRO A 62 -3.26 -2.54 1.82
N TYR A 63 -3.50 -1.48 2.59
CA TYR A 63 -3.47 -0.11 2.10
C TYR A 63 -2.11 0.51 2.45
N VAL A 64 -1.45 1.09 1.46
CA VAL A 64 -0.08 1.61 1.58
C VAL A 64 -0.06 3.07 1.16
N ILE A 65 0.48 3.95 1.99
CA ILE A 65 0.62 5.39 1.73
C ILE A 65 2.08 5.78 1.87
N VAL A 66 2.49 6.73 1.05
CA VAL A 66 3.76 7.44 1.22
C VAL A 66 3.50 8.67 2.09
N ASP A 67 4.02 8.64 3.31
CA ASP A 67 3.81 9.66 4.34
C ASP A 67 4.75 10.85 4.15
N ASP A 68 6.05 10.58 3.91
CA ASP A 68 7.06 11.61 3.71
C ASP A 68 8.18 11.14 2.76
N PRO A 69 8.68 11.96 1.82
CA PRO A 69 7.99 13.14 1.32
C PRO A 69 6.68 12.74 0.63
N PRO A 70 5.63 13.58 0.68
CA PRO A 70 4.35 13.28 0.05
C PRO A 70 4.52 13.13 -1.46
N LEU A 71 3.72 12.24 -2.06
CA LEU A 71 3.67 12.09 -3.52
C LEU A 71 3.31 13.42 -4.20
N ARG A 72 3.85 13.63 -5.39
CA ARG A 72 3.60 14.82 -6.20
C ARG A 72 3.34 14.42 -7.66
N PRO A 73 2.35 15.05 -8.32
CA PRO A 73 2.23 14.93 -9.75
C PRO A 73 3.43 15.59 -10.44
N ARG A 74 3.64 15.26 -11.72
CA ARG A 74 4.62 15.97 -12.55
C ARG A 74 4.22 17.44 -12.71
N PRO A 75 5.15 18.36 -13.02
CA PRO A 75 4.86 19.77 -13.19
C PRO A 75 3.71 20.02 -14.17
N GLY A 76 2.68 20.74 -13.71
CA GLY A 76 1.47 21.04 -14.49
C GLY A 76 0.40 19.94 -14.47
N GLY A 77 0.67 18.80 -13.83
CA GLY A 77 -0.28 17.70 -13.69
C GLY A 77 -1.12 17.74 -12.40
N ALA A 78 -2.21 16.98 -12.40
CA ALA A 78 -3.07 16.73 -11.25
C ALA A 78 -2.67 15.43 -10.53
N PHE A 79 -2.98 15.34 -9.23
CA PHE A 79 -2.64 14.16 -8.42
C PHE A 79 -3.23 12.86 -8.97
N ALA A 80 -4.43 12.93 -9.57
CA ALA A 80 -5.09 11.78 -10.19
C ALA A 80 -4.34 11.22 -11.42
N GLU A 81 -3.35 11.95 -11.94
CA GLU A 81 -2.50 11.52 -13.06
C GLU A 81 -1.23 10.78 -12.58
N ILE A 82 -0.99 10.70 -11.26
CA ILE A 82 0.05 9.83 -10.72
C ILE A 82 -0.40 8.38 -11.00
N PRO A 83 0.38 7.58 -11.74
CA PRO A 83 -0.02 6.23 -12.11
C PRO A 83 -0.21 5.32 -10.90
N HIS A 84 -1.09 4.32 -11.01
CA HIS A 84 -1.24 3.24 -10.04
C HIS A 84 -1.51 3.71 -8.62
N LEU A 85 -2.53 4.57 -8.46
CA LEU A 85 -3.05 4.97 -7.17
C LEU A 85 -4.45 4.38 -6.92
N ILE A 86 -4.66 3.95 -5.68
CA ILE A 86 -5.98 3.85 -5.09
C ILE A 86 -6.41 5.27 -4.69
N PHE A 87 -6.87 6.04 -5.67
CA PHE A 87 -7.04 7.48 -5.55
C PHE A 87 -8.11 7.86 -4.51
N TYR A 88 -7.70 8.68 -3.54
CA TYR A 88 -8.58 9.23 -2.51
C TYR A 88 -8.91 10.68 -2.82
N ALA A 89 -10.03 10.92 -3.51
CA ALA A 89 -10.38 12.24 -4.04
C ALA A 89 -10.51 13.33 -2.97
N GLU A 90 -11.00 12.99 -1.77
CA GLU A 90 -11.18 13.93 -0.67
C GLU A 90 -9.86 14.31 0.02
N LYS A 91 -8.85 13.43 -0.03
CA LYS A 91 -7.50 13.66 0.52
C LYS A 91 -6.45 13.04 -0.42
N PRO A 92 -6.14 13.67 -1.58
CA PRO A 92 -5.27 13.08 -2.59
C PRO A 92 -3.93 12.58 -2.07
N GLU A 93 -3.26 13.33 -1.18
CA GLU A 93 -1.98 12.94 -0.57
C GLU A 93 -2.04 11.65 0.26
N GLN A 94 -3.25 11.24 0.69
CA GLN A 94 -3.50 9.98 1.39
C GLN A 94 -3.96 8.86 0.44
N SER A 95 -3.80 9.03 -0.88
CA SER A 95 -4.09 7.96 -1.84
C SER A 95 -3.17 6.77 -1.61
N GLY A 96 -3.75 5.58 -1.68
CA GLY A 96 -3.01 4.33 -1.51
C GLY A 96 -2.25 3.97 -2.78
N LEU A 97 -1.18 3.20 -2.66
CA LEU A 97 -0.50 2.61 -3.81
C LEU A 97 -1.30 1.42 -4.34
N CYS A 98 -1.49 1.35 -5.66
CA CYS A 98 -2.05 0.18 -6.33
C CYS A 98 -0.90 -0.80 -6.62
N LEU A 99 -0.68 -1.75 -5.69
CA LEU A 99 0.46 -2.68 -5.72
C LEU A 99 0.13 -4.07 -6.29
N PHE A 100 -1.14 -4.35 -6.55
CA PHE A 100 -1.62 -5.69 -6.89
C PHE A 100 -2.46 -5.63 -8.15
N ASP A 101 -2.32 -6.62 -9.03
CA ASP A 101 -3.29 -6.85 -10.10
C ASP A 101 -4.64 -7.28 -9.49
N PRO A 102 -5.72 -6.49 -9.66
CA PRO A 102 -7.06 -6.84 -9.16
C PRO A 102 -7.59 -8.16 -9.75
N GLU A 103 -7.14 -8.55 -10.94
CA GLU A 103 -7.56 -9.77 -11.64
C GLU A 103 -6.58 -10.94 -11.42
N GLY A 104 -5.32 -10.65 -11.10
CA GLY A 104 -4.20 -11.60 -11.06
C GLY A 104 -4.12 -12.51 -9.83
N ARG A 105 -4.93 -12.27 -8.78
CA ARG A 105 -4.86 -13.00 -7.49
C ARG A 105 -3.45 -13.01 -6.88
N GLU A 106 -2.68 -11.94 -7.09
CA GLU A 106 -1.26 -11.88 -6.71
C GLU A 106 -1.05 -11.88 -5.21
N TRP A 107 -2.08 -11.52 -4.44
CA TRP A 107 -2.01 -11.48 -2.98
C TRP A 107 -3.23 -12.10 -2.34
N SER A 108 -2.97 -12.79 -1.22
CA SER A 108 -3.97 -13.34 -0.33
C SER A 108 -3.57 -13.09 1.13
N PRO A 109 -4.53 -13.19 2.08
CA PRO A 109 -4.20 -13.15 3.50
C PRO A 109 -3.25 -14.26 3.99
N ALA A 110 -2.94 -15.26 3.16
CA ALA A 110 -1.94 -16.30 3.45
C ALA A 110 -0.50 -15.83 3.18
N ASP A 111 -0.34 -14.70 2.50
CA ASP A 111 0.94 -14.11 2.16
C ASP A 111 1.40 -13.14 3.26
N LEU A 112 2.72 -13.03 3.42
CA LEU A 112 3.31 -12.12 4.41
C LEU A 112 3.49 -10.75 3.78
N ILE A 113 2.97 -9.71 4.42
CA ILE A 113 3.09 -8.31 3.98
C ILE A 113 4.58 -7.91 3.85
N ALA A 114 5.42 -8.42 4.77
CA ALA A 114 6.87 -8.23 4.75
C ALA A 114 7.55 -8.81 3.48
N GLU A 115 7.01 -9.90 2.92
CA GLU A 115 7.61 -10.61 1.77
C GLU A 115 6.94 -10.22 0.44
N THR A 116 5.90 -9.40 0.47
CA THR A 116 5.09 -9.04 -0.70
C THR A 116 4.92 -7.53 -0.78
N THR A 117 3.97 -6.98 -0.02
CA THR A 117 3.58 -5.57 -0.01
C THR A 117 4.77 -4.60 0.14
N VAL A 118 5.72 -4.88 1.04
CA VAL A 118 6.89 -4.00 1.22
C VAL A 118 7.80 -4.02 0.00
N LEU A 119 8.01 -5.20 -0.61
CA LEU A 119 8.82 -5.34 -1.83
C LEU A 119 8.14 -4.65 -3.02
N TRP A 120 6.84 -4.84 -3.21
CA TRP A 120 6.07 -4.17 -4.26
C TRP A 120 5.98 -2.66 -4.05
N THR A 121 5.96 -2.19 -2.81
CA THR A 121 6.07 -0.75 -2.50
C THR A 121 7.41 -0.20 -3.00
N ALA A 122 8.52 -0.89 -2.73
CA ALA A 122 9.84 -0.46 -3.20
C ALA A 122 9.95 -0.48 -4.74
N GLU A 123 9.31 -1.44 -5.39
CA GLU A 123 9.22 -1.51 -6.85
C GLU A 123 8.38 -0.37 -7.43
N TRP A 124 7.18 -0.13 -6.88
CA TRP A 124 6.32 0.99 -7.28
C TRP A 124 7.06 2.32 -7.16
N LEU A 125 7.75 2.55 -6.03
CA LEU A 125 8.52 3.77 -5.83
C LEU A 125 9.71 3.89 -6.79
N THR A 126 10.34 2.77 -7.18
CA THR A 126 11.36 2.77 -8.24
C THR A 126 10.79 3.30 -9.55
N TYR A 127 9.58 2.84 -9.94
CA TYR A 127 8.91 3.31 -11.14
C TYR A 127 8.41 4.74 -11.03
N TYR A 128 7.98 5.18 -9.85
CA TYR A 128 7.62 6.56 -9.57
C TYR A 128 8.82 7.52 -9.74
N GLU A 129 9.99 7.15 -9.21
CA GLU A 129 11.21 7.92 -9.40
C GLU A 129 11.60 7.98 -10.89
N LEU A 130 11.56 6.84 -11.59
CA LEU A 130 11.82 6.78 -13.03
C LEU A 130 10.83 7.62 -13.84
N TRP A 131 9.54 7.59 -13.49
CA TRP A 131 8.50 8.37 -14.16
C TRP A 131 8.73 9.88 -14.05
N HIS A 132 9.18 10.36 -12.88
CA HIS A 132 9.60 11.76 -12.76
C HIS A 132 10.82 12.09 -13.61
N MET A 133 11.75 11.14 -13.78
CA MET A 133 12.95 11.31 -14.60
C MET A 133 12.68 11.26 -16.11
N THR A 134 11.87 10.32 -16.58
CA THR A 134 11.69 10.02 -18.01
C THR A 134 10.39 10.61 -18.57
N GLY A 135 9.39 10.84 -17.73
CA GLY A 135 8.03 11.16 -18.14
C GLY A 135 7.19 9.96 -18.55
N GLU A 136 7.76 8.75 -18.56
CA GLU A 136 7.09 7.50 -18.96
C GLU A 136 6.98 6.54 -17.78
N TRP A 137 5.80 5.93 -17.59
CA TRP A 137 5.62 4.88 -16.61
C TRP A 137 6.10 3.55 -17.19
N LEU A 138 7.20 3.02 -16.63
CA LEU A 138 7.90 1.86 -17.18
C LEU A 138 7.59 0.54 -16.46
N ALA A 139 6.63 0.54 -15.52
CA ALA A 139 6.27 -0.68 -14.80
C ALA A 139 5.59 -1.70 -15.74
N PRO A 140 5.93 -2.99 -15.64
CA PRO A 140 5.21 -4.04 -16.36
C PRO A 140 3.81 -4.23 -15.76
N GLY A 141 2.81 -4.49 -16.60
CA GLY A 141 1.45 -4.79 -16.16
C GLY A 141 0.59 -3.55 -15.94
N VAL A 142 -0.39 -3.40 -16.83
CA VAL A 142 -1.47 -2.39 -16.88
C VAL A 142 -1.04 -0.98 -17.31
N GLY A 143 -1.70 -0.44 -18.34
CA GLY A 143 -1.43 0.91 -18.88
C GLY A 143 -1.82 2.03 -17.91
N TYR A 144 -1.81 3.28 -18.39
CA TYR A 144 -2.13 4.51 -17.63
C TYR A 144 -3.49 4.51 -16.87
N GLU A 145 -4.33 3.51 -17.10
CA GLU A 145 -5.60 3.31 -16.40
C GLU A 145 -5.38 2.53 -15.10
N SER A 146 -5.02 3.24 -14.04
CA SER A 146 -4.99 2.63 -12.70
C SER A 146 -5.39 3.64 -11.64
N VAL A 147 -6.59 4.21 -11.83
CA VAL A 147 -7.38 4.75 -10.73
C VAL A 147 -8.25 3.61 -10.20
N ALA A 148 -7.64 2.68 -9.46
CA ALA A 148 -8.42 1.71 -8.72
C ALA A 148 -9.26 2.49 -7.70
N ARG A 149 -10.59 2.46 -7.81
CA ARG A 149 -11.43 3.08 -6.78
C ARG A 149 -11.44 2.17 -5.56
N MET A 150 -11.13 2.73 -4.41
CA MET A 150 -11.21 2.03 -3.12
C MET A 150 -12.62 1.43 -2.96
N MET A 151 -12.71 0.13 -2.68
CA MET A 151 -14.00 -0.48 -2.34
C MET A 151 -14.53 0.19 -1.07
N ARG A 152 -15.85 0.50 -1.02
CA ARG A 152 -16.45 1.29 0.09
C ARG A 152 -16.18 0.72 1.48
N ALA A 153 -15.98 -0.59 1.60
CA ALA A 153 -15.67 -1.25 2.87
C ALA A 153 -14.25 -0.95 3.35
N ASP A 154 -13.26 -0.99 2.44
CA ASP A 154 -11.86 -0.65 2.73
C ASP A 154 -11.74 0.84 3.07
N ALA A 155 -12.51 1.69 2.39
CA ALA A 155 -12.51 3.14 2.61
C ALA A 155 -12.84 3.57 4.04
N LYS A 156 -13.76 2.88 4.71
CA LYS A 156 -14.15 3.21 6.09
C LYS A 156 -13.06 2.82 7.09
N ALA A 157 -12.45 1.64 6.92
CA ALA A 157 -11.37 1.16 7.78
C ALA A 157 -10.11 2.03 7.61
N VAL A 158 -9.73 2.30 6.36
CA VAL A 158 -8.61 3.20 6.02
C VAL A 158 -8.85 4.59 6.60
N LYS A 159 -10.03 5.18 6.38
CA LYS A 159 -10.34 6.52 6.90
C LYS A 159 -10.25 6.59 8.43
N ALA A 160 -10.79 5.60 9.15
CA ALA A 160 -10.70 5.57 10.61
C ALA A 160 -9.24 5.50 11.09
N VAL A 161 -8.41 4.67 10.46
CA VAL A 161 -6.98 4.57 10.78
C VAL A 161 -6.24 5.87 10.48
N LEU A 162 -6.51 6.51 9.34
CA LEU A 162 -5.82 7.75 8.95
C LEU A 162 -6.26 8.97 9.76
N ASP A 163 -7.50 9.00 10.25
CA ASP A 163 -8.00 10.06 11.14
C ASP A 163 -7.52 9.86 12.60
N ASP A 164 -7.02 8.66 12.98
CA ASP A 164 -6.47 8.35 14.31
C ASP A 164 -4.94 8.51 14.41
N VAL A 165 -4.24 8.60 13.26
CA VAL A 165 -2.76 8.70 13.18
C VAL A 165 -2.27 10.16 13.12
N HIS A 166 -3.18 11.15 12.96
CA HIS A 166 -2.90 12.58 12.95
C HIS A 166 -3.92 13.37 13.76
#